data_AF-A0A0K6G237-F1
#
_entry.id   AF-A0A0K6G237-F1
#
_cell.length_a   1.000
_cell.length_b   1.000
_cell.length_c   1.000
_cell.angle_alpha   90.00
_cell.angle_beta   90.00
_cell.angle_gamma   90.00
#
_symmetry.space_group_name_H-M   'P 1'
#
loop_
_entity.id
_entity.type
_entity.pdbx_description
1 polymer ?
#
loop_
_entity_poly.entity_id
_entity_poly.type
_entity_poly.pdbx_seq_one_letter_code
_entity_poly.pdbx_strand_id
1 'polypeptide(L)'
;MEYAHGIELPDEVHNDPIITELGLAANQILTWSNDIYSFSLEQAKGYTHNLLFVVMWNKQLKLQDAVDFVDKMIEKRIEEYLDAKSRLRSFGSDLDAEVARYIQGIEYCIQANINWSLMTPRYFGPNFEEVTKTRIVELMAPINRNSEAQTVEVMA
;
A
#
# COMPACT_ATOMS: atom_id res chain seq x y z
N MET A 1 0.41 17.21 1.95
CA MET A 1 -1.03 17.19 2.34
C MET A 1 -1.49 18.57 2.75
N GLU A 2 -0.83 19.21 3.70
CA GLU A 2 -1.12 20.58 4.16
C GLU A 2 -1.28 21.61 3.05
N TYR A 3 -0.28 21.73 2.18
CA TYR A 3 -0.33 22.62 1.03
C TYR A 3 -1.55 22.37 0.12
N ALA A 4 -1.95 21.12 -0.08
CA ALA A 4 -3.10 20.77 -0.93
C ALA A 4 -4.44 21.15 -0.31
N HIS A 5 -4.50 21.29 1.01
CA HIS A 5 -5.70 21.70 1.75
C HIS A 5 -5.64 23.16 2.23
N GLY A 6 -4.54 23.88 1.98
CA GLY A 6 -4.34 25.23 2.52
C GLY A 6 -4.33 25.27 4.04
N ILE A 7 -3.87 24.19 4.68
CA ILE A 7 -3.75 24.05 6.14
C ILE A 7 -2.28 24.22 6.50
N GLU A 8 -1.98 24.73 7.69
CA GLU A 8 -0.65 24.77 8.28
C GLU A 8 -0.78 24.28 9.73
N LEU A 9 -0.48 23.00 9.97
CA LEU A 9 -0.64 22.42 11.30
C LEU A 9 0.51 22.87 12.20
N PRO A 10 0.27 23.16 13.48
CA PRO A 10 1.32 23.52 14.41
C PRO A 10 2.20 22.31 14.76
N ASP A 11 3.43 22.59 15.18
CA ASP A 11 4.41 21.57 15.58
C ASP A 11 3.87 20.58 16.62
N GLU A 12 2.98 21.00 17.52
CA GLU A 12 2.39 20.11 18.53
C GLU A 12 1.54 18.98 17.93
N VAL A 13 0.96 19.20 16.74
CA VAL A 13 0.21 18.19 15.98
C VAL A 13 1.18 17.29 15.25
N HIS A 14 2.17 17.87 14.56
CA HIS A 14 3.17 17.09 13.83
C HIS A 14 3.98 16.15 14.73
N ASN A 15 4.34 16.64 15.92
CA ASN A 15 5.10 15.89 16.89
C ASN A 15 4.22 14.96 17.75
N ASP A 16 2.90 14.97 17.55
CA ASP A 16 2.04 14.02 18.25
C ASP A 16 2.36 12.59 17.77
N PRO A 17 2.63 11.66 18.70
CA PRO A 17 3.04 10.30 18.34
C PRO A 17 1.96 9.56 17.55
N ILE A 18 0.67 9.86 17.75
CA ILE A 18 -0.41 9.23 16.98
C ILE A 18 -0.41 9.78 15.55
N ILE A 19 -0.28 11.09 15.35
CA ILE A 19 -0.19 11.67 13.99
C ILE A 19 0.99 11.09 13.22
N THR A 20 2.16 10.98 13.87
CA THR A 20 3.33 10.34 13.29
C THR A 20 3.06 8.88 12.92
N GLU A 21 2.45 8.11 13.83
CA GLU A 21 2.11 6.70 13.59
C GLU A 21 1.13 6.53 12.43
N LEU A 22 0.11 7.39 12.30
CA LEU A 22 -0.81 7.38 11.16
C LEU A 22 -0.07 7.60 9.84
N GLY A 23 0.87 8.55 9.80
CA GLY A 23 1.70 8.79 8.62
C GLY A 23 2.60 7.59 8.26
N LEU A 24 3.22 6.97 9.26
CA LEU A 24 4.07 5.78 9.08
C LEU A 24 3.27 4.58 8.60
N ALA A 25 2.13 4.30 9.22
CA ALA A 25 1.23 3.22 8.83
C ALA A 25 0.71 3.41 7.40
N ALA A 26 0.28 4.61 7.04
CA ALA A 26 -0.15 4.92 5.68
C ALA A 26 0.97 4.69 4.66
N ASN A 27 2.20 5.13 4.95
CA ASN A 27 3.34 4.91 4.09
C ASN A 27 3.67 3.42 3.90
N GLN A 28 3.57 2.63 4.96
CA GLN A 28 3.77 1.17 4.87
C GLN A 28 2.69 0.48 4.05
N ILE A 29 1.41 0.81 4.26
CA ILE A 29 0.30 0.29 3.47
C ILE A 29 0.53 0.61 1.98
N LEU A 30 0.85 1.86 1.66
CA LEU A 30 1.15 2.30 0.30
C LEU A 30 2.32 1.55 -0.33
N THR A 31 3.41 1.40 0.41
CA THR A 31 4.64 0.76 -0.07
C THR A 31 4.43 -0.74 -0.29
N TRP A 32 3.81 -1.44 0.67
CA TRP A 32 3.58 -2.88 0.55
C TRP A 32 2.56 -3.22 -0.54
N SER A 33 1.52 -2.40 -0.69
CA SER A 33 0.57 -2.53 -1.81
C SER A 33 1.29 -2.31 -3.14
N ASN A 34 2.18 -1.32 -3.21
CA ASN A 34 2.97 -1.06 -4.41
C ASN A 34 3.88 -2.24 -4.77
N ASP A 35 4.52 -2.88 -3.79
CA ASP A 35 5.36 -4.06 -4.00
C ASP A 35 4.56 -5.20 -4.63
N ILE A 36 3.30 -5.40 -4.23
CA ILE A 36 2.42 -6.42 -4.86
C ILE A 36 2.12 -6.05 -6.32
N TYR A 37 1.62 -4.83 -6.58
CA TYR A 37 1.21 -4.44 -7.93
C TYR A 37 2.39 -4.34 -8.89
N SER A 38 3.54 -3.88 -8.42
CA SER A 38 4.74 -3.69 -9.24
C SER A 38 5.52 -4.98 -9.49
N PHE A 39 5.30 -6.03 -8.68
CA PHE A 39 6.12 -7.25 -8.69
C PHE A 39 6.35 -7.82 -10.08
N SER A 40 5.28 -8.03 -10.84
CA SER A 40 5.35 -8.63 -12.19
C SER A 40 6.32 -7.86 -13.10
N LEU A 41 6.29 -6.53 -13.03
CA LEU A 41 7.18 -5.65 -13.80
C LEU A 41 8.61 -5.63 -13.25
N GLU A 42 8.76 -5.62 -11.92
CA GLU A 42 10.05 -5.51 -11.26
C GLU A 42 10.88 -6.80 -11.41
N GLN A 43 10.27 -7.95 -11.15
CA GLN A 43 10.89 -9.25 -11.40
C GLN A 43 11.26 -9.39 -12.87
N ALA A 44 10.41 -8.87 -13.78
CA ALA A 44 10.66 -8.92 -15.21
C ALA A 44 11.96 -8.23 -15.63
N LYS A 45 12.32 -7.19 -14.88
CA LYS A 45 13.50 -6.35 -15.10
C LYS A 45 14.70 -6.76 -14.25
N GLY A 46 14.57 -7.80 -13.41
CA GLY A 46 15.61 -8.23 -12.48
C GLY A 46 15.81 -7.28 -11.29
N TYR A 47 14.81 -6.45 -10.96
CA TYR A 47 14.84 -5.65 -9.75
C TYR A 47 14.48 -6.51 -8.54
N THR A 48 15.21 -6.34 -7.43
CA THR A 48 15.10 -7.21 -6.24
C THR A 48 14.63 -6.48 -4.98
N HIS A 49 14.43 -5.16 -5.05
CA HIS A 49 14.00 -4.33 -3.92
C HIS A 49 12.48 -4.37 -3.80
N ASN A 50 11.94 -5.55 -3.48
CA ASN A 50 10.51 -5.79 -3.36
C ASN A 50 10.25 -6.77 -2.21
N LEU A 51 9.29 -6.45 -1.35
CA LEU A 51 8.95 -7.24 -0.16
C LEU A 51 8.61 -8.70 -0.50
N LEU A 52 8.00 -8.98 -1.66
CA LEU A 52 7.64 -10.35 -2.04
C LEU A 52 8.87 -11.24 -2.19
N PHE A 53 9.99 -10.75 -2.73
CA PHE A 53 11.24 -11.53 -2.76
C PHE A 53 11.73 -11.86 -1.35
N VAL A 54 11.67 -10.89 -0.45
CA VAL A 54 12.11 -11.05 0.95
C VAL A 54 11.25 -12.09 1.65
N VAL A 55 9.92 -12.01 1.48
CA VAL A 55 8.96 -12.94 2.08
C VAL A 55 9.12 -14.35 1.53
N MET A 56 9.18 -14.50 0.20
CA MET A 56 9.41 -15.80 -0.46
C MET A 56 10.70 -16.46 0.04
N TRP A 57 11.79 -15.70 0.11
CA TRP A 57 13.08 -16.23 0.56
C TRP A 57 13.08 -16.61 2.04
N ASN A 58 12.64 -15.71 2.93
CA ASN A 58 12.74 -15.95 4.37
C ASN A 58 11.73 -17.00 4.87
N LYS A 59 10.58 -17.13 4.22
CA LYS A 59 9.52 -18.05 4.63
C LYS A 59 9.40 -19.29 3.75
N GLN A 60 10.22 -19.41 2.71
CA GLN A 60 10.20 -20.53 1.75
C GLN A 60 8.83 -20.69 1.09
N LEU A 61 8.19 -19.56 0.77
CA LEU A 61 6.84 -19.51 0.18
C LEU A 61 6.91 -19.43 -1.35
N LYS A 62 5.90 -20.02 -2.00
CA LYS A 62 5.62 -19.74 -3.42
C LYS A 62 5.03 -18.33 -3.55
N LEU A 63 4.96 -17.80 -4.78
CA LEU A 63 4.55 -16.42 -5.02
C LEU A 63 3.16 -16.10 -4.45
N GLN A 64 2.14 -16.92 -4.73
CA GLN A 64 0.79 -16.66 -4.22
C GLN A 64 0.77 -16.64 -2.69
N ASP A 65 1.39 -17.62 -2.03
CA ASP A 65 1.45 -17.65 -0.56
C ASP A 65 2.19 -16.43 0.02
N ALA A 66 3.16 -15.87 -0.72
CA ALA A 66 3.86 -14.66 -0.33
C ALA A 66 2.99 -13.40 -0.50
N VAL A 67 2.18 -13.33 -1.57
CA VAL A 67 1.17 -12.27 -1.75
C VAL A 67 0.15 -12.33 -0.61
N ASP A 68 -0.46 -13.50 -0.38
CA ASP A 68 -1.43 -13.69 0.71
C ASP A 68 -0.85 -13.32 2.09
N PHE A 69 0.45 -13.54 2.28
CA PHE A 69 1.14 -13.15 3.50
C PHE A 69 1.28 -11.62 3.63
N VAL A 70 1.67 -10.94 2.55
CA VAL A 70 1.79 -9.47 2.55
C VAL A 70 0.42 -8.80 2.62
N ASP A 71 -0.61 -9.36 1.99
CA ASP A 71 -2.00 -8.88 2.11
C ASP A 71 -2.45 -8.89 3.57
N LYS A 72 -2.20 -9.98 4.30
CA LYS A 72 -2.48 -10.04 5.74
C LYS A 72 -1.68 -9.03 6.56
N MET A 73 -0.46 -8.70 6.13
CA MET A 73 0.31 -7.62 6.78
C MET A 73 -0.36 -6.26 6.56
N ILE A 74 -0.88 -6.01 5.35
CA ILE A 74 -1.58 -4.76 5.00
C ILE A 74 -2.89 -4.67 5.79
N GLU A 75 -3.71 -5.73 5.81
CA GLU A 75 -4.95 -5.79 6.60
C GLU A 75 -4.70 -5.47 8.08
N LYS A 76 -3.72 -6.15 8.68
CA LYS A 76 -3.33 -5.90 10.07
C LYS A 76 -2.88 -4.45 10.26
N ARG A 77 -2.15 -3.88 9.30
CA ARG A 77 -1.66 -2.50 9.41
C ARG A 77 -2.78 -1.47 9.29
N ILE A 78 -3.82 -1.77 8.52
CA ILE A 78 -5.06 -0.97 8.48
C ILE A 78 -5.77 -1.02 9.83
N GLU A 79 -5.87 -2.20 10.47
CA GLU A 79 -6.44 -2.32 11.81
C GLU A 79 -5.65 -1.49 12.84
N GLU A 80 -4.32 -1.58 12.82
CA GLU A 80 -3.43 -0.78 13.67
C GLU A 80 -3.59 0.73 13.43
N TYR A 81 -3.74 1.15 12.16
CA TYR A 81 -4.02 2.54 11.81
C TYR A 81 -5.34 3.03 12.41
N LEU A 82 -6.41 2.25 12.27
CA LEU A 82 -7.73 2.60 12.78
C LEU A 82 -7.76 2.64 14.31
N ASP A 83 -7.09 1.70 14.98
CA ASP A 83 -6.91 1.72 16.44
C ASP A 83 -6.14 2.98 16.87
N ALA A 84 -5.00 3.28 16.25
CA ALA A 84 -4.22 4.47 16.55
C ALA A 84 -5.05 5.76 16.37
N LYS A 85 -5.78 5.87 15.26
CA LYS A 85 -6.67 7.01 14.97
C LYS A 85 -7.74 7.17 16.05
N SER A 86 -8.29 6.07 16.57
CA SER A 86 -9.31 6.11 17.63
C SER A 86 -8.77 6.64 18.98
N ARG A 87 -7.45 6.54 19.19
CA ARG A 87 -6.75 7.01 20.39
C ARG A 87 -6.22 8.44 20.26
N LEU A 88 -6.43 9.08 19.11
CA LEU A 88 -6.00 10.46 18.90
C LEU A 88 -6.71 11.39 19.88
N ARG A 89 -5.91 12.15 20.64
CA ARG A 89 -6.43 13.18 21.53
C ARG A 89 -7.03 14.36 20.75
N SER A 90 -7.87 15.15 21.41
CA SER A 90 -8.22 16.48 20.90
C SER A 90 -7.04 17.45 21.04
N PHE A 91 -6.94 18.37 20.08
CA PHE A 91 -6.04 19.52 20.07
C PHE A 91 -6.81 20.84 20.27
N GLY A 92 -8.11 20.77 20.53
CA GLY A 92 -9.01 21.91 20.61
C GLY A 92 -9.89 22.02 19.36
N SER A 93 -11.12 22.53 19.52
CA SER A 93 -12.16 22.49 18.48
C SER A 93 -11.74 23.07 17.13
N ASP A 94 -10.95 24.15 17.16
CA ASP A 94 -10.54 24.86 15.95
C ASP A 94 -9.52 24.04 15.16
N LEU A 95 -8.60 23.38 15.86
CA LEU A 95 -7.52 22.58 15.28
C LEU A 95 -7.98 21.16 14.93
N ASP A 96 -8.92 20.59 15.69
CA ASP A 96 -9.46 19.25 15.45
C ASP A 96 -10.06 19.12 14.03
N ALA A 97 -10.68 20.17 13.51
CA ALA A 97 -11.22 20.19 12.15
C ALA A 97 -10.11 20.18 11.07
N GLU A 98 -8.97 20.82 11.32
CA GLU A 98 -7.80 20.81 10.44
C GLU A 98 -7.06 19.48 10.48
N VAL A 99 -6.87 18.93 11.68
CA VAL A 99 -6.28 17.61 11.90
C VAL A 99 -7.12 16.53 11.20
N ALA A 100 -8.44 16.58 11.34
CA ALA A 100 -9.34 15.64 10.67
C ALA A 100 -9.21 15.70 9.14
N ARG A 101 -9.10 16.90 8.56
CA ARG A 101 -8.89 17.08 7.11
C ARG A 101 -7.53 16.56 6.66
N TYR A 102 -6.47 16.79 7.45
CA TYR A 102 -5.15 16.26 7.18
C TYR A 102 -5.13 14.73 7.17
N ILE A 103 -5.73 14.10 8.19
CA ILE A 103 -5.87 12.63 8.29
C ILE A 103 -6.70 12.08 7.14
N GLN A 104 -7.83 12.70 6.81
CA GLN A 104 -8.65 12.30 5.67
C GLN A 104 -7.87 12.36 4.36
N GLY A 105 -7.02 13.38 4.20
CA GLY A 105 -6.10 13.45 3.09
C GLY A 105 -5.20 12.20 3.02
N ILE A 106 -4.60 11.79 4.14
CA ILE A 106 -3.75 10.58 4.20
C ILE A 106 -4.54 9.36 3.73
N GLU A 107 -5.78 9.20 4.21
CA GLU A 107 -6.67 8.11 3.82
C GLU A 107 -7.00 8.15 2.31
N TYR A 108 -7.20 9.34 1.75
CA TYR A 108 -7.35 9.51 0.30
C TYR A 108 -6.10 9.12 -0.47
N CYS A 109 -4.88 9.39 0.04
CA CYS A 109 -3.66 8.92 -0.60
C CYS A 109 -3.62 7.39 -0.68
N ILE A 110 -4.01 6.69 0.39
CA ILE A 110 -4.09 5.22 0.42
C ILE A 110 -5.08 4.73 -0.65
N GLN A 111 -6.32 5.23 -0.61
CA GLN A 111 -7.36 4.80 -1.54
C GLN A 111 -7.01 5.13 -3.00
N ALA A 112 -6.46 6.33 -3.23
CA ALA A 112 -6.06 6.77 -4.57
C ALA A 112 -4.92 5.92 -5.12
N ASN A 113 -3.97 5.48 -4.29
CA ASN A 113 -2.88 4.62 -4.73
C ASN A 113 -3.36 3.25 -5.20
N ILE A 114 -4.27 2.62 -4.46
CA ILE A 114 -4.88 1.33 -4.84
C ILE A 114 -5.61 1.49 -6.18
N ASN A 115 -6.53 2.47 -6.25
CA ASN A 115 -7.31 2.73 -7.45
C ASN A 115 -6.41 3.04 -8.65
N TRP A 116 -5.45 3.94 -8.47
CA TRP A 116 -4.53 4.33 -9.54
C TRP A 116 -3.67 3.16 -10.01
N SER A 117 -3.18 2.31 -9.09
CA SER A 117 -2.35 1.15 -9.43
C SER A 117 -3.09 0.14 -10.31
N LEU A 118 -4.40 0.02 -10.14
CA LEU A 118 -5.24 -0.85 -10.96
C LEU A 118 -5.64 -0.19 -12.29
N MET A 119 -5.92 1.11 -12.28
CA MET A 119 -6.37 1.86 -13.47
C MET A 119 -5.23 2.33 -14.40
N THR A 120 -3.98 2.07 -14.06
CA THR A 120 -2.82 2.54 -14.84
C THR A 120 -2.21 1.42 -15.68
N PRO A 121 -1.78 1.71 -16.92
CA PRO A 121 -0.99 0.75 -17.70
C PRO A 121 0.43 0.57 -17.15
N ARG A 122 0.85 1.35 -16.14
CA ARG A 122 2.21 1.30 -15.59
C ARG A 122 2.60 -0.11 -15.11
N TYR A 123 1.70 -0.83 -14.44
CA TYR A 123 2.01 -2.13 -13.83
C TYR A 123 1.55 -3.30 -14.70
N PHE A 124 0.37 -3.17 -15.30
CA PHE A 124 -0.29 -4.28 -16.02
C PHE A 124 -0.32 -4.07 -17.55
N GLY A 125 0.32 -3.01 -18.04
CA GLY A 125 0.39 -2.71 -19.46
C GLY A 125 -1.01 -2.59 -20.09
N PRO A 126 -1.23 -3.11 -21.30
CA PRO A 126 -2.54 -3.06 -21.96
C PRO A 126 -3.61 -3.94 -21.27
N ASN A 127 -3.24 -4.83 -20.35
CA ASN A 127 -4.18 -5.74 -19.67
C ASN A 127 -4.78 -5.14 -18.38
N PHE A 128 -4.48 -3.88 -18.05
CA PHE A 128 -4.90 -3.26 -16.77
C PHE A 128 -6.42 -3.30 -16.53
N GLU A 129 -7.25 -3.18 -17.57
CA GLU A 129 -8.70 -3.26 -17.44
C GLU A 129 -9.19 -4.65 -17.03
N GLU A 130 -8.52 -5.70 -17.50
CA GLU A 130 -8.83 -7.08 -17.14
C GLU A 130 -8.39 -7.34 -15.70
N VAL A 131 -7.16 -6.98 -15.33
CA VAL A 131 -6.65 -7.08 -13.96
C VAL A 131 -7.53 -6.32 -12.97
N THR A 132 -8.03 -5.13 -13.35
CA THR A 132 -8.95 -4.36 -12.51
C THR A 132 -10.25 -5.13 -12.21
N LYS A 133 -10.74 -5.92 -13.16
CA LYS A 133 -11.98 -6.69 -13.02
C LYS A 133 -11.78 -8.04 -12.33
N THR A 134 -10.71 -8.75 -12.71
CA THR A 134 -10.48 -10.15 -12.30
C THR A 134 -9.60 -10.27 -11.08
N ARG A 135 -8.77 -9.24 -10.81
CA ARG A 135 -7.68 -9.27 -9.83
C ARG A 135 -6.59 -10.28 -10.14
N ILE A 136 -6.61 -10.88 -11.32
CA ILE A 136 -5.62 -11.87 -11.75
C ILE A 136 -4.60 -11.21 -12.66
N VAL A 137 -3.33 -11.30 -12.28
CA VAL A 137 -2.20 -10.79 -13.04
C VAL A 137 -1.48 -11.94 -13.73
N GLU A 138 -1.41 -11.92 -15.06
CA GLU A 138 -0.47 -12.74 -15.81
C GLU A 138 0.94 -12.17 -15.64
N LEU A 139 1.88 -13.02 -15.22
CA LEU A 139 3.24 -12.57 -14.93
C LEU A 139 4.00 -12.30 -16.22
N MET A 140 4.63 -11.12 -16.30
CA MET A 140 5.64 -10.84 -17.33
C MET A 140 6.81 -11.81 -17.17
N ALA A 141 7.55 -12.13 -18.22
CA ALA A 141 8.78 -12.93 -18.04
C ALA A 141 9.83 -12.10 -17.26
N PRO A 142 10.69 -12.65 -16.36
CA PRO A 142 11.03 -14.06 -16.26
C PRO A 142 11.13 -14.62 -14.83
N ILE A 143 10.33 -15.64 -14.54
CA ILE A 143 10.57 -16.50 -13.38
C ILE A 143 10.90 -17.91 -13.88
N ASN A 144 12.01 -18.52 -13.43
CA ASN A 144 11.95 -19.93 -13.01
C ASN A 144 13.11 -20.42 -12.12
N ARG A 145 12.79 -21.40 -11.26
CA ARG A 145 13.63 -22.60 -11.16
C ARG A 145 12.94 -23.93 -11.48
N ASN A 146 11.60 -24.00 -11.55
CA ASN A 146 10.79 -24.92 -12.38
C ASN A 146 9.31 -24.74 -11.99
N SER A 147 8.52 -24.26 -12.94
CA SER A 147 7.33 -23.40 -12.79
C SER A 147 6.02 -24.10 -12.47
N GLU A 148 5.13 -23.38 -11.77
CA GLU A 148 3.67 -23.61 -11.88
C GLU A 148 2.80 -22.34 -11.88
N ALA A 149 3.22 -21.19 -11.33
CA ALA A 149 2.37 -19.99 -11.34
C ALA A 149 2.63 -19.12 -12.60
N GLN A 150 1.71 -19.17 -13.56
CA GLN A 150 1.63 -18.22 -14.69
C GLN A 150 0.82 -16.96 -14.32
N THR A 151 0.09 -17.03 -13.21
CA THR A 151 -0.79 -15.98 -12.71
C THR A 151 -0.66 -15.81 -11.21
N VAL A 152 -0.98 -14.61 -10.71
CA VAL A 152 -1.09 -14.31 -9.29
C VAL A 152 -2.34 -13.45 -9.04
N GLU A 153 -3.08 -13.74 -7.99
CA GLU A 153 -4.19 -12.89 -7.53
C GLU A 153 -3.63 -11.75 -6.66
N VAL A 154 -4.08 -10.52 -6.89
CA VAL A 154 -3.68 -9.34 -6.13
C VAL A 154 -4.88 -8.73 -5.38
N MET A 155 -4.62 -8.08 -4.26
CA MET A 155 -5.65 -7.41 -3.47
C MET A 155 -6.42 -6.31 -4.24
N ALA A 156 -7.63 -6.01 -3.76
CA ALA A 156 -8.56 -5.05 -4.34
C ALA A 156 -8.45 -3.63 -3.78
#